data_AF-F3C1E7-F1
#
_entry.id   AF-F3C1E7-F1
#
_cell.length_a   1.000
_cell.length_b   1.000
_cell.length_c   1.000
_cell.angle_alpha   90.00
_cell.angle_beta   90.00
_cell.angle_gamma   90.00
#
_symmetry.space_group_name_H-M   'P 1'
#
loop_
_entity.id
_entity.type
_entity.pdbx_description
1 polymer ?
#
loop_
_entity_poly.entity_id
_entity_poly.type
_entity_poly.pdbx_seq_one_letter_code
_entity_poly.pdbx_strand_id
1 'polypeptide(L)' 'AEWRADSRFAQYWQLKRDASLTTERLRLSDANGAFDIDWATLRNGLAGRDSSA' A
#
# COMPACT_ATOMS: atom_id res chain seq x y z
N ALA A 1 2.52 6.96 -11.08
CA ALA A 1 2.52 6.24 -9.79
C ALA A 1 3.88 5.59 -9.61
N GLU A 2 4.90 6.43 -9.42
CA GLU A 2 6.32 6.03 -9.46
C GLU A 2 6.72 5.14 -8.28
N TRP A 3 6.01 5.25 -7.16
CA TRP A 3 6.30 4.46 -5.94
C TRP A 3 6.13 2.95 -6.09
N ARG A 4 5.21 2.50 -6.96
CA ARG A 4 4.96 1.07 -7.14
C ARG A 4 6.00 0.46 -8.07
N ALA A 5 6.52 1.22 -9.04
CA ALA A 5 7.58 0.78 -9.93
C ALA A 5 8.92 0.60 -9.20
N ASP A 6 9.18 1.42 -8.19
CA ASP A 6 10.40 1.35 -7.36
C ASP A 6 10.31 0.35 -6.19
N SER A 7 9.10 -0.18 -5.92
CA SER A 7 8.88 -1.11 -4.82
C SER A 7 9.25 -2.54 -5.19
N ARG A 8 9.96 -3.25 -4.30
CA ARG A 8 10.24 -4.71 -4.43
C ARG A 8 8.99 -5.57 -4.57
N PHE A 9 7.82 -5.03 -4.23
CA PHE A 9 6.55 -5.72 -4.30
C PHE A 9 5.72 -5.39 -5.55
N ALA A 10 6.29 -4.66 -6.52
CA ALA A 10 5.63 -4.27 -7.77
C ALA A 10 4.92 -5.44 -8.48
N GLN A 11 5.56 -6.62 -8.45
CA GLN A 11 5.08 -7.85 -9.08
C GLN A 11 3.98 -8.58 -8.31
N TYR A 12 3.81 -8.31 -7.01
CA TYR A 12 2.84 -8.99 -6.15
C TYR A 12 1.55 -8.21 -5.95
N TRP A 13 1.63 -6.88 -6.01
CA TRP A 13 0.49 -6.00 -5.74
C TRP A 13 0.00 -5.40 -7.04
N GLN A 14 -1.31 -5.16 -7.18
CA GLN A 14 -1.88 -4.36 -8.28
C GLN A 14 -2.50 -3.06 -7.76
N LEU A 15 -2.35 -1.96 -8.52
CA LEU A 15 -2.93 -0.67 -8.16
C LEU A 15 -4.32 -0.55 -8.79
N LYS A 16 -5.34 -0.42 -7.95
CA LYS A 16 -6.72 -0.14 -8.36
C LYS A 16 -7.12 1.25 -7.85
N ARG A 17 -7.66 2.08 -8.73
CA ARG A 17 -8.27 3.37 -8.32
C ARG A 17 -9.68 3.09 -7.83
N ASP A 18 -10.02 3.61 -6.65
CA ASP A 18 -11.36 3.52 -6.09
C ASP A 18 -11.82 4.93 -5.71
N ALA A 19 -12.90 5.40 -6.34
CA ALA A 19 -13.42 6.75 -6.14
C ALA A 19 -14.17 6.90 -4.80
N SER A 20 -14.39 5.80 -4.09
CA SER A 20 -15.10 5.78 -2.80
C SER A 20 -14.13 5.93 -1.62
N LEU A 21 -12.82 5.87 -1.87
CA LEU A 21 -11.78 6.09 -0.86
C LEU A 21 -11.50 7.59 -0.73
N THR A 22 -11.39 8.06 0.52
CA THR A 22 -10.92 9.42 0.82
C THR A 22 -9.45 9.58 0.42
N THR A 23 -9.04 10.81 0.13
CA THR A 23 -7.76 11.18 -0.51
C THR A 23 -6.49 10.65 0.17
N GLU A 24 -6.59 10.16 1.41
CA GLU A 24 -5.46 9.71 2.24
C GLU A 24 -5.60 8.26 2.73
N ARG A 25 -6.63 7.54 2.28
CA ARG A 25 -6.88 6.14 2.62
C ARG A 25 -6.55 5.24 1.44
N LEU A 26 -5.78 4.20 1.71
CA LEU A 26 -5.57 3.08 0.80
C LEU A 26 -6.20 1.84 1.40
N ARG A 27 -6.65 0.93 0.53
CA ARG A 27 -7.10 -0.40 0.93
C ARG A 27 -6.13 -1.43 0.37
N LEU A 28 -5.52 -2.19 1.27
CA LEU A 28 -4.73 -3.36 0.93
C LEU A 28 -5.66 -4.58 1.00
N SER A 29 -5.82 -5.26 -0.13
CA SER A 29 -6.62 -6.48 -0.23
C SER A 29 -5.78 -7.63 -0.74
N ASP A 30 -5.90 -8.77 -0.09
CA ASP A 30 -5.31 -10.05 -0.47
C ASP A 30 -6.35 -11.18 -0.35
N ALA A 31 -5.98 -12.42 -0.68
CA ALA A 31 -6.81 -13.61 -0.47
C ALA A 31 -7.29 -13.77 0.99
N ASN A 32 -6.55 -13.22 1.95
CA ASN A 32 -6.87 -13.30 3.38
C ASN A 32 -7.81 -12.20 3.88
N GLY A 33 -8.22 -11.26 3.02
CA GLY A 33 -9.10 -10.15 3.37
C GLY A 33 -8.53 -8.80 2.98
N ALA A 34 -9.20 -7.74 3.41
CA ALA A 34 -8.82 -6.38 3.10
C ALA A 34 -8.79 -5.52 4.36
N PHE A 35 -7.82 -4.62 4.44
CA PHE A 35 -7.72 -3.63 5.51
C PHE A 35 -7.34 -2.26 4.95
N ASP A 36 -7.73 -1.23 5.68
CA ASP A 36 -7.43 0.16 5.32
C ASP A 36 -6.11 0.59 5.99
N ILE A 37 -5.30 1.35 5.26
CA ILE A 37 -4.01 1.88 5.72
C ILE A 37 -3.77 3.27 5.10
N ASP A 38 -3.09 4.15 5.82
CA ASP A 38 -2.66 5.44 5.27
C ASP A 38 -1.42 5.27 4.35
N TRP A 39 -1.24 6.20 3.42
CA TRP A 39 -0.13 6.19 2.49
C TRP A 39 1.25 6.28 3.16
N ALA A 40 1.41 7.06 4.22
CA ALA A 40 2.67 7.20 4.94
C ALA A 40 3.09 5.87 5.60
N THR A 41 2.15 5.19 6.25
CA THR A 41 2.36 3.88 6.88
C THR A 41 2.73 2.83 5.85
N LEU A 42 1.99 2.74 4.73
CA LEU A 42 2.30 1.82 3.63
C LEU A 42 3.72 2.07 3.08
N ARG A 43 4.08 3.34 2.85
CA ARG A 43 5.39 3.71 2.31
C ARG A 43 6.53 3.31 3.27
N ASN A 44 6.35 3.45 4.58
CA ASN A 44 7.34 3.03 5.58
C ASN A 44 7.56 1.51 5.56
N GLY A 45 6.48 0.72 5.48
CA GLY A 45 6.55 -0.73 5.35
C GLY A 45 7.21 -1.19 4.04
N LEU A 46 6.86 -0.56 2.91
CA LEU A 46 7.45 -0.89 1.61
C LEU A 46 8.95 -0.54 1.55
N ALA A 47 9.37 0.55 2.17
CA ALA A 47 10.76 0.98 2.26
C ALA A 47 11.60 0.20 3.29
N GLY A 48 10.99 -0.72 4.05
CA GLY A 48 11.67 -1.44 5.14
C GLY A 48 12.10 -0.53 6.29
N ARG A 49 11.45 0.64 6.44
CA ARG A 49 11.67 1.60 7.52
C ARG A 49 10.74 1.39 8.71
N ASP A 50 9.82 0.45 8.59
CA ASP A 50 9.06 -0.04 9.72
C ASP A 50 10.03 -0.73 10.67
N SER A 51 10.42 0.03 11.69
CA SER A 51 11.22 -0.45 12.79
C SER A 51 10.23 -1.17 13.70
N SER A 52 9.92 -2.44 13.41
CA SER A 52 9.15 -3.25 14.34
C SER A 52 9.99 -3.41 15.62
N ALA A 53 9.66 -2.62 16.64
CA ALA A 53 9.97 -2.90 18.04
C ALA A 53 8.82 -3.73 18.63
#